data_AF-A0A7X4FR31-F1
#
_entry.id   AF-A0A7X4FR31-F1
#
_cell.length_a   1.000
_cell.length_b   1.000
_cell.length_c   1.000
_cell.angle_alpha   90.00
_cell.angle_beta   90.00
_cell.angle_gamma   90.00
#
_symmetry.space_group_name_H-M   'P 1'
#
loop_
_entity.id
_entity.type
_entity.pdbx_description
1 polymer ?
#
loop_
_entity_poly.entity_id
_entity_poly.type
_entity_poly.pdbx_seq_one_letter_code
_entity_poly.pdbx_strand_id
1 'polypeptide(L)' 'MNQPDKPFPSLAPSLLVSMPQLDDPNFQRSVILLCEHGEGGAFGLVLNQRTTTPASDVVRLTPPVSSGSNLELWIGGPV' A
#
# COMPACT_ATOMS: atom_id res chain seq x y z
N MET A 1 40.83 2.01 -8.32
CA MET A 1 40.20 2.55 -7.09
C MET A 1 38.71 2.53 -7.35
N ASN A 2 38.00 1.47 -6.94
CA ASN A 2 36.57 1.36 -7.19
C ASN A 2 35.85 2.37 -6.32
N GLN A 3 35.16 3.32 -6.95
CA GLN A 3 34.29 4.25 -6.26
C GLN A 3 33.20 3.42 -5.56
N PRO A 4 32.91 3.62 -4.26
CA PRO A 4 31.78 2.94 -3.63
C PRO A 4 30.50 3.29 -4.42
N ASP A 5 29.70 2.28 -4.73
CA ASP A 5 28.42 2.45 -5.41
C ASP A 5 27.62 3.53 -4.67
N LYS A 6 27.32 4.62 -5.38
CA LYS A 6 26.55 5.72 -4.81
C LYS A 6 25.16 5.16 -4.49
N PRO A 7 24.69 5.25 -3.23
CA PRO A 7 23.41 4.66 -2.88
C PRO A 7 22.31 5.29 -3.74
N PHE A 8 21.47 4.44 -4.34
CA PHE A 8 20.33 4.89 -5.13
C PHE A 8 19.43 5.74 -4.22
N PRO A 9 19.08 6.98 -4.60
CA PRO A 9 18.26 7.83 -3.75
C PRO A 9 16.87 7.20 -3.61
N SER A 10 16.56 6.75 -2.40
CA SER A 10 15.25 6.19 -2.10
C SER A 10 14.26 7.29 -1.72
N LEU A 11 13.02 7.15 -2.21
CA LEU A 11 11.89 7.98 -1.80
C LEU A 11 11.12 7.32 -0.64
N ALA A 12 11.50 6.11 -0.22
CA ALA A 12 10.87 5.41 0.89
C ALA A 12 11.53 5.77 2.24
N PRO A 13 10.75 5.88 3.33
CA PRO A 13 9.29 5.90 3.35
C PRO A 13 8.74 7.28 2.96
N SER A 14 7.66 7.30 2.19
CA SER A 14 6.90 8.54 1.90
C SER A 14 5.44 8.26 1.59
N LEU A 15 4.63 9.32 1.58
CA LEU A 15 3.26 9.27 1.08
C LEU A 15 3.22 9.85 -0.33
N LEU A 16 2.72 9.06 -1.28
CA LEU A 16 2.38 9.52 -2.62
C LEU A 16 0.92 9.95 -2.62
N VAL A 17 0.65 11.17 -3.07
CA VAL A 17 -0.71 11.71 -3.17
C VAL A 17 -1.05 11.87 -4.64
N SER A 18 -2.13 11.22 -5.09
CA SER A 18 -2.56 11.31 -6.48
C SER A 18 -2.89 12.75 -6.85
N MET A 19 -2.42 13.20 -8.02
CA MET A 19 -2.87 14.47 -8.57
C MET A 19 -4.37 14.40 -8.94
N PRO A 20 -5.13 15.51 -8.84
CA PRO A 20 -6.56 15.52 -9.16
C PRO A 20 -6.92 15.02 -10.56
N GLN A 21 -6.00 15.16 -11.53
CA GLN A 21 -6.16 14.80 -12.93
C GLN A 21 -5.74 13.35 -13.25
N LEU A 22 -5.32 12.57 -12.25
CA LEU A 22 -4.97 11.18 -12.46
C LEU A 22 -6.25 10.34 -12.65
N ASP A 23 -6.53 9.95 -13.89
CA ASP A 23 -7.76 9.25 -14.30
C ASP A 23 -7.66 7.71 -14.22
N ASP A 24 -6.56 7.16 -13.70
CA ASP A 24 -6.46 5.72 -13.45
C ASP A 24 -7.41 5.34 -12.29
N PRO A 25 -8.43 4.48 -12.51
CA PRO A 25 -9.41 4.15 -11.48
C PRO A 25 -8.80 3.47 -10.24
N ASN A 26 -7.62 2.84 -10.37
CA ASN A 26 -6.95 2.20 -9.24
C ASN A 26 -6.29 3.23 -8.31
N PHE A 27 -5.96 4.42 -8.82
CA PHE A 27 -5.17 5.42 -8.10
C PHE A 27 -5.83 6.80 -8.02
N GLN A 28 -7.01 6.98 -8.62
CA GLN A 28 -7.76 8.23 -8.55
C GLN A 28 -8.07 8.58 -7.08
N ARG A 29 -7.66 9.79 -6.66
CA ARG A 29 -7.79 10.27 -5.27
C ARG A 29 -7.10 9.37 -4.22
N SER A 30 -6.10 8.59 -4.62
CA SER A 30 -5.38 7.70 -3.71
C SER A 30 -4.30 8.41 -2.89
N VAL A 31 -4.09 7.91 -1.67
CA VAL A 31 -2.91 8.15 -0.85
C VAL A 31 -2.19 6.82 -0.69
N ILE A 32 -0.93 6.74 -1.12
CA ILE A 32 -0.15 5.50 -1.14
C ILE A 32 1.02 5.64 -0.17
N LEU A 33 1.18 4.69 0.75
CA LEU A 33 2.42 4.52 1.51
C LEU A 33 3.45 3.84 0.63
N LEU A 34 4.53 4.54 0.31
CA LEU A 34 5.69 3.95 -0.35
C LEU A 34 6.56 3.24 0.68
N CYS A 35 6.57 1.91 0.63
CA CYS A 35 7.30 1.05 1.56
C CYS A 35 8.74 0.81 1.11
N GLU A 36 8.94 0.58 -0.20
CA GLU A 36 10.25 0.34 -0.80
C GLU A 36 10.38 1.10 -2.13
N HIS A 37 11.58 1.60 -2.42
CA HIS A 37 11.94 2.25 -3.68
C HIS A 37 13.44 2.14 -3.94
N GLY A 38 13.81 1.59 -5.09
CA GLY A 38 15.18 1.45 -5.55
C GLY A 38 15.27 1.01 -7.01
N GLU A 39 16.44 0.52 -7.42
CA GLU A 39 16.70 0.11 -8.81
C GLU A 39 15.76 -0.99 -9.32
N GLY A 40 15.32 -1.88 -8.43
CA GLY A 40 14.39 -2.97 -8.75
C GLY A 40 12.92 -2.54 -8.83
N GLY A 41 12.61 -1.27 -8.61
CA GLY A 41 11.25 -0.73 -8.62
C GLY A 41 10.79 -0.25 -7.25
N ALA A 42 9.47 -0.26 -7.06
CA ALA A 42 8.81 0.29 -5.88
C ALA A 42 7.67 -0.61 -5.41
N PHE A 43 7.48 -0.67 -4.09
CA PHE A 43 6.36 -1.33 -3.44
C PHE A 43 5.65 -0.35 -2.51
N GLY A 44 4.33 -0.35 -2.54
CA GLY A 44 3.52 0.51 -1.70
C GLY A 44 2.09 0.03 -1.55
N LEU A 45 1.37 0.64 -0.61
CA LEU A 45 0.01 0.28 -0.25
C LEU A 45 -0.90 1.51 -0.30
N VAL A 46 -2.02 1.40 -1.01
CA VAL A 46 -3.10 2.39 -0.97
C VAL A 46 -3.72 2.40 0.43
N LEU A 47 -3.76 3.57 1.05
CA LEU A 47 -4.20 3.76 2.43
C LEU A 47 -5.64 4.26 2.56
N ASN A 48 -6.30 4.63 1.45
CA ASN A 48 -7.58 5.34 1.49
C ASN A 48 -8.68 4.75 0.60
N GLN A 49 -8.58 3.46 0.28
CA GLN A 49 -9.62 2.72 -0.46
C GLN A 49 -10.24 1.63 0.41
N ARG A 50 -11.24 2.02 1.21
CA ARG A 50 -12.00 1.11 2.08
C ARG A 50 -13.01 0.31 1.26
N THR A 51 -13.16 -0.97 1.58
CA THR A 51 -14.22 -1.83 1.02
C THR A 51 -15.39 -1.92 1.98
N THR A 52 -16.51 -2.49 1.54
CA THR A 52 -17.64 -2.82 2.42
C THR A 52 -17.50 -4.19 3.08
N THR A 53 -16.35 -4.86 2.93
CA THR A 53 -16.14 -6.24 3.39
C THR A 53 -15.49 -6.24 4.78
N PRO A 54 -16.17 -6.79 5.80
CA PRO A 54 -15.55 -7.02 7.10
C PRO A 54 -14.34 -7.96 6.99
N ALA A 55 -13.27 -7.66 7.72
CA ALA A 55 -12.07 -8.49 7.75
C ALA A 55 -12.37 -9.92 8.26
N SER A 56 -13.35 -10.07 9.16
CA SER A 56 -13.82 -11.36 9.67
C SER A 56 -14.30 -12.32 8.57
N ASP A 57 -14.81 -11.77 7.47
CA ASP A 57 -15.46 -12.58 6.43
C ASP A 57 -14.43 -13.25 5.52
N VAL A 58 -13.22 -12.66 5.41
CA VAL A 58 -12.15 -13.11 4.53
C VAL A 58 -10.99 -13.75 5.31
N VAL A 59 -10.60 -13.17 6.44
CA VAL A 59 -9.42 -13.62 7.18
C VAL A 59 -9.76 -14.87 7.99
N ARG A 60 -9.09 -15.98 7.68
CA ARG A 60 -9.15 -17.23 8.45
C ARG A 60 -7.88 -17.36 9.27
N LEU A 61 -7.97 -17.06 10.57
CA LEU A 61 -6.85 -17.24 11.51
C LEU A 61 -6.97 -18.56 12.26
N THR A 62 -5.82 -19.09 12.67
CA THR A 62 -5.71 -20.22 13.60
C THR A 62 -4.83 -19.78 14.78
N PRO A 63 -5.38 -19.61 15.99
CA PRO A 63 -6.79 -19.82 16.37
C PRO A 63 -7.75 -18.76 15.79
N PRO A 64 -9.05 -19.07 15.66
CA PRO A 64 -10.04 -18.11 15.17
C PRO A 64 -10.11 -16.86 16.06
N VAL A 65 -10.31 -15.69 15.44
CA VAL A 65 -10.49 -14.44 16.17
C VAL A 65 -11.74 -14.54 17.05
N SER A 66 -11.56 -14.40 18.36
CA SER A 66 -12.62 -14.67 19.35
C SER A 66 -13.63 -13.52 19.50
N SER A 67 -13.47 -12.42 18.77
CA SER A 67 -14.34 -11.25 18.83
C SER A 67 -14.47 -10.65 17.44
N GLY A 68 -15.70 -10.41 16.99
CA GLY A 68 -15.98 -9.74 15.73
C GLY A 68 -15.40 -8.33 15.76
N SER A 69 -14.23 -8.14 15.17
CA SER A 69 -13.63 -6.83 15.06
C SER A 69 -14.38 -6.04 13.98
N ASN A 70 -14.75 -4.79 14.25
CA ASN A 70 -15.34 -3.87 13.25
C ASN A 70 -14.31 -3.37 12.21
N LEU A 71 -13.29 -4.19 11.92
CA LEU A 71 -12.26 -3.88 10.94
C LEU A 71 -12.84 -4.16 9.55
N GLU A 72 -12.84 -3.14 8.71
CA GLU A 72 -13.12 -3.28 7.28
C GLU A 72 -11.83 -3.53 6.51
N LEU A 73 -11.93 -4.30 5.43
CA LEU A 73 -10.81 -4.51 4.50
C LEU A 73 -10.60 -3.28 3.63
N TRP A 74 -9.35 -3.06 3.23
CA TRP A 74 -8.93 -1.97 2.36
C TRP A 74 -8.21 -2.58 1.16
N ILE A 75 -8.40 -1.98 -0.01
CA ILE A 75 -7.68 -2.36 -1.22
C ILE A 75 -6.30 -1.72 -1.16
N GLY A 76 -5.24 -2.53 -1.15
CA GLY A 76 -3.85 -2.06 -1.10
C GLY A 76 -3.28 -1.65 -2.47
N GLY A 77 -3.94 -2.01 -3.56
CA GLY A 77 -3.50 -1.76 -4.94
C GLY A 77 -4.07 -2.81 -5.90
N PRO A 78 -3.79 -2.70 -7.21
CA PRO A 78 -4.35 -3.60 -8.23
C PRO A 78 -3.59 -4.93 -8.42
N VAL A 79 -2.46 -5.15 -7.75
CA VAL A 79 -1.47 -6.20 -8.06
C VAL A 79 -1.50 -7.35 -7.06
#